data_AF-A0A7V9GEI1-F1
#
_entry.id   AF-A0A7V9GEI1-F1
#
_cell.length_a   1.000
_cell.length_b   1.000
_cell.length_c   1.000
_cell.angle_alpha   90.00
_cell.angle_beta   90.00
_cell.angle_gamma   90.00
#
_symmetry.space_group_name_H-M   'P 1'
#
loop_
_entity.id
_entity.type
_entity.pdbx_description
1 polymer ?
#
loop_
_entity_poly.entity_id
_entity_poly.type
_entity_poly.pdbx_seq_one_letter_code
_entity_poly.pdbx_strand_id
1 'polypeptide(L)' 'MPAGLRRAHRVGAGTWGRLRVEAGEVRFRAETEPILDVVVDARVPQAIPPGVEHEVAPCGPVRFFVEFLRPPPSAESR' A
#
# COMPACT_ATOMS: atom_id res chain seq x y z
N MET A 1 -9.05 -5.96 11.01
CA MET A 1 -8.25 -6.07 9.78
C MET A 1 -8.11 -7.54 9.39
N PRO A 2 -8.31 -7.92 8.12
CA PRO A 2 -8.11 -9.29 7.66
C PRO A 2 -6.69 -9.80 7.95
N ALA A 3 -6.57 -11.06 8.42
CA ALA A 3 -5.27 -11.63 8.77
C ALA A 3 -4.31 -11.71 7.58
N GLY A 4 -4.84 -11.86 6.35
CA GLY A 4 -4.04 -11.93 5.13
C GLY A 4 -3.21 -10.68 4.84
N LEU A 5 -3.65 -9.50 5.29
CA LEU A 5 -2.90 -8.24 5.09
C LEU A 5 -1.65 -8.14 5.97
N ARG A 6 -1.56 -8.95 7.04
CA ARG A 6 -0.40 -8.97 7.96
C ARG A 6 0.76 -9.81 7.44
N ARG A 7 0.58 -10.48 6.32
CA ARG A 7 1.60 -11.31 5.69
C ARG A 7 2.04 -10.64 4.40
N ALA A 8 3.23 -11.00 3.92
CA ALA A 8 3.70 -10.63 2.61
C ALA A 8 2.65 -10.93 1.51
N HIS A 9 2.30 -9.91 0.74
CA HIS A 9 1.36 -9.99 -0.37
C HIS A 9 1.68 -8.92 -1.42
N ARG A 10 0.96 -8.94 -2.54
CA ARG A 10 1.16 -8.04 -3.68
C ARG A 10 -0.18 -7.46 -4.13
N VAL A 11 -0.15 -6.22 -4.60
CA VAL A 11 -1.22 -5.71 -5.46
C VAL A 11 -1.04 -6.26 -6.88
N GLY A 12 -2.13 -6.41 -7.62
CA GLY A 12 -2.12 -7.00 -8.96
C GLY A 12 -1.28 -6.21 -9.97
N ALA A 13 -0.86 -6.88 -11.04
CA ALA A 13 -0.14 -6.24 -12.14
C ALA A 13 -0.94 -5.04 -12.71
N GLY A 14 -0.23 -3.95 -13.02
CA GLY A 14 -0.84 -2.71 -13.52
C GLY A 14 -1.72 -1.96 -12.50
N THR A 15 -1.78 -2.41 -11.23
CA THR A 15 -2.56 -1.77 -10.17
C THR A 15 -1.63 -1.18 -9.13
N TRP A 16 -1.78 0.11 -8.87
CA TRP A 16 -1.17 0.79 -7.74
C TRP A 16 -2.09 0.72 -6.53
N GLY A 17 -1.53 0.42 -5.36
CA GLY A 17 -2.22 0.64 -4.09
C GLY A 17 -1.88 2.02 -3.53
N ARG A 18 -2.82 2.64 -2.82
CA ARG A 18 -2.57 3.83 -2.00
C ARG A 18 -3.14 3.59 -0.61
N LEU A 19 -2.25 3.38 0.36
CA LEU A 19 -2.58 3.21 1.78
C LEU A 19 -2.87 4.58 2.39
N ARG A 20 -4.07 4.75 2.94
CA ARG A 20 -4.50 5.94 3.68
C ARG A 20 -4.91 5.58 5.07
N VAL A 21 -4.29 6.22 6.06
CA VAL A 21 -4.69 6.11 7.46
C VAL A 21 -5.62 7.27 7.80
N GLU A 22 -6.74 6.95 8.46
CA GLU A 22 -7.68 7.94 8.96
C GLU A 22 -7.47 8.25 10.44
N ALA A 23 -7.05 7.24 11.21
CA ALA A 23 -6.73 7.38 12.64
C ALA A 23 -5.77 6.27 13.07
N GLY A 24 -4.82 6.59 13.96
CA GLY A 24 -3.78 5.65 14.41
C GLY A 24 -2.62 5.56 13.43
N GLU A 25 -1.91 4.43 13.43
CA GLU A 25 -0.68 4.23 12.66
C GLU A 25 -0.57 2.80 12.12
N VAL A 26 0.02 2.66 10.94
CA VAL A 26 0.33 1.37 10.29
C VAL A 26 1.82 1.34 9.94
N ARG A 27 2.54 0.30 10.35
CA ARG A 27 3.85 -0.01 9.78
C ARG A 27 3.66 -0.64 8.40
N PHE A 28 4.33 -0.08 7.40
CA PHE A 28 4.37 -0.58 6.03
C PHE A 28 5.80 -0.98 5.69
N ARG A 29 5.98 -2.25 5.29
CA ARG A 29 7.26 -2.76 4.83
C ARG A 29 7.12 -3.32 3.41
N ALA A 30 8.00 -2.95 2.50
CA ALA A 30 7.99 -3.39 1.11
C ALA A 30 9.39 -3.76 0.59
N GLU A 31 9.45 -4.81 -0.22
CA GLU A 31 10.67 -5.32 -0.87
C GLU A 31 11.03 -4.46 -2.10
N THR A 32 11.28 -3.18 -1.87
CA THR A 32 11.88 -2.24 -2.85
C THR A 32 13.40 -2.26 -2.73
N GLU A 33 14.10 -1.56 -3.64
CA GLU A 33 15.54 -1.33 -3.54
C GLU A 33 15.80 0.20 -3.44
N PRO A 34 16.16 0.73 -2.25
CA PRO A 34 16.34 0.03 -0.98
C PRO A 34 15.01 -0.43 -0.36
N ILE A 35 15.07 -1.39 0.58
CA ILE A 35 13.89 -1.85 1.32
C ILE A 35 13.20 -0.65 1.98
N LEU A 36 11.90 -0.53 1.77
CA LEU A 36 11.10 0.52 2.39
C LEU A 36 10.45 -0.03 3.67
N ASP A 37 10.71 0.62 4.80
CA ASP A 37 10.13 0.26 6.09
C ASP A 37 9.80 1.53 6.87
N VAL A 38 8.51 1.86 6.95
CA VAL A 38 8.03 3.16 7.44
C VAL A 38 6.78 3.01 8.30
N VAL A 39 6.55 3.99 9.18
CA VAL A 39 5.26 4.17 9.87
C VAL A 39 4.45 5.20 9.11
N VAL A 40 3.23 4.81 8.74
CA VAL A 40 2.28 5.64 8.01
C VAL A 40 1.21 6.12 8.98
N ASP A 41 1.03 7.43 9.03
CA ASP A 41 -0.01 8.11 9.80
C ASP A 41 -0.99 8.85 8.85
N ALA A 42 -1.92 9.62 9.42
CA ALA A 42 -2.95 10.31 8.64
C ALA A 42 -2.45 11.49 7.78
N ARG A 43 -1.18 11.91 7.92
CA ARG A 43 -0.64 13.09 7.22
C ARG A 43 -0.34 12.80 5.76
N VAL A 44 0.30 11.67 5.48
CA VAL A 44 0.80 11.36 4.13
C VAL A 44 0.44 9.93 3.74
N PRO A 45 -0.23 9.72 2.59
CA PRO A 45 -0.51 8.37 2.11
C PRO A 45 0.75 7.66 1.63
N GLN A 46 0.77 6.34 1.75
CA GLN A 46 1.86 5.50 1.26
C GLN A 46 1.47 4.83 -0.07
N ALA A 47 2.31 5.00 -1.09
CA ALA A 47 2.13 4.33 -2.37
C ALA A 47 2.60 2.87 -2.31
N ILE A 48 1.89 1.99 -3.00
CA ILE A 48 2.18 0.55 -3.11
C ILE A 48 2.32 0.22 -4.61
N PRO A 49 3.54 -0.02 -5.10
CA PRO A 49 3.76 -0.28 -6.52
C PRO A 49 3.17 -1.63 -6.99
N PRO A 50 2.77 -1.74 -8.27
CA PRO A 50 2.34 -3.01 -8.86
C PRO A 50 3.37 -4.12 -8.66
N GLY A 51 2.92 -5.30 -8.21
CA GLY A 51 3.78 -6.50 -8.12
C GLY A 51 4.85 -6.48 -7.02
N VAL A 52 5.01 -5.38 -6.28
CA VAL A 52 5.96 -5.30 -5.15
C VAL A 52 5.38 -6.00 -3.93
N GLU A 53 6.17 -6.91 -3.36
CA GLU A 53 5.82 -7.60 -2.12
C GLU A 53 5.86 -6.63 -0.95
N HIS A 54 4.80 -6.64 -0.15
CA HIS A 54 4.68 -5.78 1.01
C HIS A 54 3.81 -6.42 2.08
N GLU A 55 3.89 -5.87 3.28
CA GLU A 55 3.06 -6.24 4.42
C GLU A 55 2.68 -5.01 5.23
N VAL A 56 1.55 -5.11 5.94
CA VAL A 56 1.07 -4.05 6.84
C VAL A 56 0.83 -4.60 8.24
N ALA A 57 1.36 -3.89 9.24
CA ALA A 57 1.15 -4.23 10.65
C ALA A 57 0.56 -3.01 11.38
N PRO A 58 -0.59 -3.16 12.08
CA PRO A 58 -1.08 -2.12 12.97
C PRO A 58 -0.07 -1.83 14.09
N CYS A 59 0.23 -0.56 14.35
CA CYS A 59 1.02 -0.15 15.53
C CYS A 59 0.16 -0.01 16.81
N GLY A 60 -1.15 -0.21 16.68
CA GLY A 60 -2.16 -0.05 17.74
C GLY A 60 -3.57 -0.05 17.15
N PRO A 61 -4.58 0.50 17.86
CA PRO A 61 -5.88 0.80 17.28
C PRO A 61 -5.72 1.70 16.05
N VAL A 62 -6.23 1.27 14.91
CA VAL A 62 -6.05 1.97 13.63
C VAL A 62 -7.28 1.83 12.74
N ARG A 63 -7.59 2.90 12.01
CA ARG A 63 -8.57 2.92 10.93
C ARG A 63 -7.87 3.43 9.67
N PHE A 64 -7.91 2.62 8.61
CA PHE A 64 -7.24 2.89 7.36
C PHE A 64 -7.97 2.17 6.22
N PHE A 65 -7.68 2.57 4.99
CA PHE A 65 -8.15 1.90 3.78
C PHE A 65 -7.06 1.91 2.70
N VAL A 66 -7.25 1.07 1.68
CA VAL A 66 -6.36 1.01 0.51
C VAL A 66 -7.20 1.30 -0.72
N GLU A 67 -6.80 2.29 -1.50
CA GLU A 67 -7.36 2.56 -2.83
C GLU A 67 -6.58 1.76 -3.87
N PHE A 68 -7.29 1.11 -4.80
CA PHE A 68 -6.67 0.40 -5.92
C PHE A 68 -6.85 1.23 -7.19
N LEU A 69 -5.75 1.75 -7.71
CA LEU A 69 -5.69 2.68 -8.82
C LEU A 69 -5.12 1.98 -10.05
N ARG A 70 -5.76 2.17 -11.19
CA ARG A 70 -5.21 1.77 -12.50
C ARG A 70 -4.95 3.03 -13.31
N PRO A 71 -3.83 3.11 -14.05
CA PRO A 71 -3.68 4.17 -15.02
C PRO A 71 -4.83 4.08 -16.03
N PRO A 72 -5.27 5.21 -16.61
CA PRO A 72 -6.18 5.16 -17.74
C PRO A 72 -5.55 4.27 -18.83
N PRO A 73 -6.36 3.55 -19.63
CA PRO A 73 -5.83 2.87 -20.79
C PRO A 73 -4.99 3.87 -21.59
N SER A 74 -3.76 3.51 -21.92
CA SER A 74 -2.90 4.33 -22.77
C SER A 74 -3.69 4.70 -24.02
N ALA A 75 -3.85 5.98 -24.31
CA ALA A 75 -4.32 6.40 -25.61
C ALA A 75 -3.32 5.82 -26.61
N GLU A 76 -3.74 4.83 -27.39
CA GLU A 76 -2.94 4.34 -28.50
C GLU A 76 -2.52 5.56 -29.33
N SER A 77 -1.21 5.76 -29.49
CA SER A 77 -0.70 6.71 -30.47
C SER A 77 -1.28 6.29 -31.81
N ARG A 78 -2.25 7.08 -32.29
CA ARG A 78 -2.82 6.95 -33.62
C ARG A 78 -1.78 7.28 -34.68
#